data_AF-A0A2G9TE06-F1
#
_entry.id   AF-A0A2G9TE06-F1
#
_cell.length_a   1.000
_cell.length_b   1.000
_cell.length_c   1.000
_cell.angle_alpha   90.00
_cell.angle_beta   90.00
_cell.angle_gamma   90.00
#
_symmetry.space_group_name_H-M   'P 1'
#
loop_
_entity.id
_entity.type
_entity.pdbx_description
1 polymer ?
#
loop_
_entity_poly.entity_id
_entity_poly.type
_entity_poly.pdbx_seq_one_letter_code
_entity_poly.pdbx_strand_id
1 'polypeptide(L)'
;MSFLETGSFPPGISPELRKTCSEYLAGCTLKSNGCLYYLNPSAARRPSVRPAIVVPSPLREPICLSFHDSPSAGGHFSWKKTLAKISRRFFWPTMREDVFNKFAITSPLPDCTSVTVAHALATNAVFIFGTMTTLVSDNASYLKSDLLSELGRLLRIGRYFTSPYHHEGNGACERMFATFQEMLRTYISSNQDDWDLFLPACTFAYNTSVHSSTNDTPFFLMFGRDPVFNIDLLIRHGIERHLPTNDDSSIYKES
;
A
#
# COMPACT_ATOMS: atom_id res chain seq x y z
N MET A 1 33.98 7.77 4.40
CA MET A 1 33.39 9.06 4.81
C MET A 1 32.08 9.25 4.09
N SER A 2 31.04 9.67 4.81
CA SER A 2 29.71 9.88 4.24
C SER A 2 29.60 11.26 3.60
N PHE A 3 28.64 11.45 2.67
CA PHE A 3 28.31 12.76 2.09
C PHE A 3 28.14 13.86 3.16
N LEU A 4 27.57 13.48 4.31
CA LEU A 4 27.31 14.39 5.42
C LEU A 4 28.60 14.92 6.08
N GLU A 5 29.73 14.22 5.92
CA GLU A 5 31.04 14.60 6.46
C GLU A 5 31.88 15.38 5.44
N THR A 6 31.74 15.06 4.15
CA THR A 6 32.61 15.59 3.08
C THR A 6 31.95 16.66 2.21
N GLY A 7 30.63 16.85 2.36
CA GLY A 7 29.82 17.72 1.49
C GLY A 7 29.79 17.29 0.02
N SER A 8 30.31 16.09 -0.30
CA SER A 8 30.59 15.65 -1.67
C SER A 8 29.88 14.32 -1.96
N PHE A 9 29.07 14.28 -3.02
CA PHE A 9 28.34 13.07 -3.42
C PHE A 9 29.30 11.96 -3.85
N PRO A 10 29.03 10.69 -3.50
CA PRO A 10 29.75 9.56 -4.05
C PRO A 10 29.79 9.61 -5.59
N PRO A 11 30.88 9.13 -6.21
CA PRO A 11 30.96 9.01 -7.67
C PRO A 11 29.88 8.05 -8.18
N GLY A 12 29.23 8.38 -9.30
CA GLY A 12 28.19 7.56 -9.92
C GLY A 12 26.73 7.93 -9.60
N ILE A 13 26.47 8.93 -8.74
CA ILE A 13 25.11 9.40 -8.46
C ILE A 13 24.58 10.32 -9.57
N SER A 14 23.39 10.00 -10.09
CA SER A 14 22.71 10.76 -11.16
C SER A 14 22.37 12.20 -10.75
N PRO A 15 22.29 13.15 -11.71
CA PRO A 15 21.94 14.54 -11.43
C PRO A 15 20.60 14.71 -10.69
N GLU A 16 19.61 13.88 -11.01
CA GLU A 16 18.26 13.89 -10.43
C GLU A 16 18.30 13.46 -8.96
N LEU A 17 19.06 12.40 -8.65
CA LEU A 17 19.26 11.95 -7.28
C LEU A 17 19.99 13.02 -6.46
N ARG A 18 21.02 13.68 -7.03
CA ARG A 18 21.75 14.77 -6.35
C ARG A 18 20.83 15.92 -5.98
N LYS A 19 19.94 16.33 -6.89
CA LYS A 19 18.94 17.37 -6.64
C LYS A 19 18.00 16.97 -5.50
N THR A 20 17.41 15.78 -5.60
CA THR A 20 16.49 15.25 -4.59
C THR A 20 17.16 15.13 -3.21
N CYS A 21 18.37 14.58 -3.15
CA CYS A 21 19.14 14.51 -1.91
C CYS A 21 19.41 15.90 -1.33
N SER A 22 19.80 16.88 -2.16
CA SER A 22 20.10 18.25 -1.72
C SER A 22 18.89 18.94 -1.08
N GLU A 23 17.69 18.70 -1.63
CA GLU A 23 16.43 19.21 -1.06
C GLU A 23 16.15 18.63 0.33
N TYR A 24 16.36 17.32 0.54
CA TYR A 24 16.19 16.70 1.86
C TYR A 24 17.29 17.12 2.85
N LEU A 25 18.52 17.28 2.37
CA LEU A 25 19.67 17.67 3.18
C LEU A 25 19.50 19.03 3.86
N ALA A 26 18.81 19.97 3.20
CA ALA A 26 18.52 21.29 3.78
C ALA A 26 17.69 21.20 5.09
N GLY A 27 16.92 20.12 5.26
CA GLY A 27 16.17 19.85 6.49
C GLY A 27 16.89 18.92 7.48
N CYS A 28 18.08 18.43 7.15
CA CYS A 28 18.80 17.44 7.94
C CYS A 28 19.78 18.08 8.93
N THR A 29 19.89 17.53 10.14
CA THR A 29 20.85 17.96 11.17
C THR A 29 21.41 16.75 11.89
N LEU A 30 22.73 16.59 11.88
CA LEU A 30 23.41 15.60 12.69
C LEU A 30 23.53 16.13 14.13
N LYS A 31 23.02 15.37 15.10
CA LYS A 31 23.11 15.72 16.52
C LYS A 31 24.27 14.98 17.20
N SER A 32 24.66 15.47 18.38
CA SER A 32 25.75 14.91 19.19
C SER A 32 25.54 13.44 19.62
N ASN A 33 24.32 12.93 19.55
CA ASN A 33 24.00 11.51 19.77
C ASN A 33 24.28 10.62 18.54
N GLY A 34 24.93 11.15 17.50
CA GLY A 34 25.29 10.42 16.29
C GLY A 34 24.11 10.13 15.36
N CYS A 35 22.91 10.62 15.67
CA CYS A 35 21.72 10.42 14.85
C CYS A 35 21.47 11.63 13.94
N LEU A 36 21.08 11.35 12.69
CA LEU A 36 20.61 12.35 11.75
C LEU A 36 19.13 12.62 12.01
N TYR A 37 18.74 13.89 12.07
CA TYR A 37 17.35 14.32 12.25
C TYR A 37 16.91 15.10 11.02
N TYR A 38 15.65 14.93 10.61
CA TYR A 38 15.01 15.70 9.57
C TYR A 38 13.89 16.57 10.15
N LEU A 39 13.87 17.84 9.76
CA LEU A 39 12.77 18.76 9.99
C LEU A 39 12.45 19.44 8.66
N ASN A 40 11.20 19.31 8.20
CA ASN A 40 10.77 20.00 6.99
C ASN A 40 10.92 21.52 7.19
N PRO A 41 11.74 22.23 6.38
CA PRO A 41 12.01 23.65 6.55
C PRO A 41 10.74 24.52 6.53
N SER A 42 9.73 24.11 5.75
CA SER A 42 8.43 24.78 5.68
C SER A 42 7.61 24.60 6.95
N ALA A 43 7.79 23.48 7.67
CA ALA A 43 7.12 23.17 8.93
C ALA A 43 7.86 23.73 10.16
N ALA A 44 9.16 24.05 10.03
CA ALA A 44 10.00 24.58 11.10
C ALA A 44 9.52 25.93 11.68
N ARG A 45 8.63 26.64 10.95
CA ARG A 45 7.99 27.88 11.43
C ARG A 45 7.01 27.65 12.59
N ARG A 46 6.62 26.40 12.87
CA ARG A 46 5.69 26.04 13.95
C ARG A 46 6.45 25.52 15.18
N PRO A 47 6.34 26.15 16.36
CA PRO A 47 7.11 25.77 17.55
C PRO A 47 6.88 24.35 18.06
N SER A 48 5.72 23.76 17.73
CA SER A 48 5.32 22.42 18.21
C SER A 48 5.90 21.27 17.39
N VAL A 49 6.53 21.53 16.25
CA VAL A 49 7.01 20.49 15.33
C VAL A 49 8.41 20.05 15.75
N ARG A 50 8.54 18.77 16.14
CA ARG A 50 9.82 18.18 16.54
C ARG A 50 10.53 17.55 15.33
N PRO A 51 11.88 17.65 15.25
CA PRO A 51 12.64 16.92 14.25
C PRO A 51 12.50 15.40 14.43
N ALA A 52 12.36 14.67 13.33
CA ALA A 52 12.24 13.21 13.32
C ALA A 52 13.59 12.56 12.99
N ILE A 53 13.88 11.40 13.56
CA ILE A 53 15.13 10.66 13.31
C ILE A 53 15.08 10.09 11.88
N VAL A 54 16.12 10.35 11.10
CA VAL A 54 16.27 9.75 9.77
C VAL A 54 16.66 8.28 9.91
N VAL A 55 15.86 7.40 9.32
CA VAL A 55 15.99 5.95 9.50
C VAL A 55 16.76 5.30 8.35
N PRO A 56 17.90 4.64 8.63
CA PRO A 56 18.61 3.80 7.67
C PRO A 56 17.74 2.63 7.18
N SER A 57 17.91 2.21 5.92
CA SER A 57 17.09 1.14 5.31
C SER A 57 16.91 -0.12 6.19
N PRO A 58 17.95 -0.67 6.85
CA PRO A 58 17.82 -1.89 7.66
C PRO A 58 16.91 -1.75 8.89
N LEU A 59 16.60 -0.53 9.34
CA LEU A 59 15.81 -0.28 10.54
C LEU A 59 14.36 0.11 10.25
N ARG A 60 14.00 0.33 8.97
CA ARG A 60 12.66 0.78 8.59
C ARG A 60 11.60 -0.27 8.88
N GLU A 61 11.84 -1.51 8.47
CA GLU A 61 10.93 -2.64 8.69
C GLU A 61 10.73 -2.94 10.19
N PRO A 62 11.78 -3.12 11.02
CA PRO A 62 11.61 -3.31 12.47
C PRO A 62 10.80 -2.20 13.14
N ILE A 63 10.95 -0.95 12.68
CA ILE A 63 10.16 0.18 13.17
C ILE A 63 8.70 0.07 12.72
N CYS A 64 8.43 -0.24 11.44
CA CYS A 64 7.06 -0.42 10.97
C CYS A 64 6.32 -1.53 11.74
N LEU A 65 6.93 -2.70 11.88
CA LEU A 65 6.37 -3.85 12.61
C LEU A 65 6.13 -3.53 14.09
N SER A 66 7.11 -2.91 14.76
CA SER A 66 6.98 -2.58 16.19
C SER A 66 5.78 -1.67 16.49
N PHE A 67 5.44 -0.75 15.59
CA PHE A 67 4.28 0.15 15.75
C PHE A 67 2.97 -0.46 15.22
N HIS A 68 3.03 -1.54 14.47
CA HIS A 68 1.89 -2.28 13.94
C HIS A 68 1.43 -3.41 14.88
N ASP A 69 2.37 -4.15 15.46
CA ASP A 69 2.09 -5.40 16.19
C ASP A 69 2.04 -5.23 17.71
N SER A 70 2.67 -4.20 18.25
CA SER A 70 2.77 -4.03 19.71
C SER A 70 1.47 -3.49 20.31
N PRO A 71 0.80 -4.21 21.24
CA PRO A 71 -0.39 -3.71 21.93
C PRO A 71 -0.13 -2.39 22.69
N SER A 72 1.09 -2.21 23.21
CA SER A 72 1.48 -1.01 23.96
C SER A 72 1.87 0.18 23.08
N ALA A 73 2.31 -0.06 21.84
CA ALA A 73 2.45 0.98 20.81
C ALA A 73 1.11 1.26 20.10
N GLY A 74 0.07 0.48 20.43
CA GLY A 74 -1.27 0.49 19.86
C GLY A 74 -1.31 -0.25 18.53
N GLY A 75 -1.11 -1.56 18.54
CA GLY A 75 -1.32 -2.44 17.39
C GLY A 75 -2.81 -2.55 17.03
N HIS A 76 -3.08 -3.08 15.83
CA HIS A 76 -4.42 -3.19 15.20
C HIS A 76 -5.07 -1.88 14.71
N PHE A 77 -4.28 -0.86 14.36
CA PHE A 77 -4.81 0.36 13.74
C PHE A 77 -4.48 0.43 12.24
N SER A 78 -5.37 1.04 11.45
CA SER A 78 -5.16 1.26 10.02
C SER A 78 -3.84 1.99 9.72
N TRP A 79 -3.27 1.74 8.53
CA TRP A 79 -1.96 2.27 8.09
C TRP A 79 -1.80 3.78 8.30
N LYS A 80 -2.88 4.58 8.22
CA LYS A 80 -2.85 6.02 8.48
C LYS A 80 -2.46 6.35 9.93
N LYS A 81 -3.00 5.60 10.89
CA LYS A 81 -2.68 5.77 12.32
C LYS A 81 -1.26 5.29 12.61
N THR A 82 -0.84 4.20 11.98
CA THR A 82 0.54 3.68 12.05
C THR A 82 1.52 4.70 11.50
N LEU A 83 1.29 5.24 10.30
CA LEU A 83 2.07 6.31 9.70
C LEU A 83 2.10 7.57 10.58
N ALA A 84 0.95 7.98 11.13
CA ALA A 84 0.85 9.14 12.00
C ALA A 84 1.62 8.96 13.32
N LYS A 85 1.81 7.74 13.80
CA LYS A 85 2.64 7.45 14.99
C LYS A 85 4.12 7.43 14.63
N ILE A 86 4.48 6.70 13.58
CA ILE A 86 5.87 6.55 13.13
C ILE A 86 6.44 7.93 12.75
N SER A 87 5.69 8.73 11.98
CA SER A 87 6.13 10.06 11.50
C SER A 87 6.32 11.11 12.61
N ARG A 88 5.90 10.84 13.86
CA ARG A 88 6.20 11.73 15.01
C ARG A 88 7.63 11.60 15.50
N ARG A 89 8.30 10.49 15.20
CA ARG A 89 9.62 10.15 15.73
C ARG A 89 10.64 9.81 14.66
N PHE A 90 10.17 9.30 13.53
CA PHE A 90 11.01 8.77 12.47
C PHE A 90 10.70 9.44 11.14
N PHE A 91 11.67 9.41 10.24
CA PHE A 91 11.54 9.91 8.88
C PHE A 91 12.40 9.07 7.94
N TRP A 92 11.86 8.77 6.77
CA TRP A 92 12.64 8.44 5.59
C TRP A 92 11.81 8.85 4.36
N PRO A 93 12.46 9.13 3.21
CA PRO A 93 11.77 9.72 2.05
C PRO A 93 10.56 8.90 1.57
N THR A 94 10.68 7.58 1.58
CA THR A 94 9.65 6.63 1.12
C THR A 94 8.75 6.10 2.25
N MET A 95 8.71 6.77 3.41
CA MET A 95 7.96 6.28 4.58
C MET A 95 6.49 6.06 4.31
N ARG A 96 5.89 6.91 3.48
CA ARG A 96 4.48 6.78 3.21
C ARG A 96 4.19 5.51 2.42
N GLU A 97 5.02 5.22 1.43
CA GLU A 97 4.94 4.06 0.56
C GLU A 97 5.26 2.78 1.33
N ASP A 98 6.27 2.82 2.21
CA ASP A 98 6.69 1.69 3.03
C ASP A 98 5.66 1.37 4.13
N VAL A 99 4.89 2.36 4.58
CA VAL A 99 3.78 2.16 5.53
C VAL A 99 2.45 1.92 4.82
N PHE A 100 2.32 2.25 3.52
CA PHE A 100 1.10 2.02 2.76
C PHE A 100 0.87 0.51 2.63
N ASN A 101 -0.32 0.05 3.01
CA ASN A 101 -0.67 -1.35 2.81
C ASN A 101 -0.82 -1.59 1.31
N LYS A 102 -0.07 -2.53 0.75
CA LYS A 102 -0.11 -2.89 -0.69
C LYS A 102 -1.37 -3.69 -1.05
N PHE A 103 -2.47 -3.40 -0.36
CA PHE A 103 -3.71 -4.13 -0.49
C PHE A 103 -4.35 -3.79 -1.84
N ALA A 104 -4.54 -4.82 -2.66
CA ALA A 104 -5.12 -4.73 -3.98
C ALA A 104 -6.64 -4.82 -3.91
N ILE A 105 -7.31 -3.93 -4.64
CA ILE A 105 -8.72 -4.03 -4.99
C ILE A 105 -8.76 -4.07 -6.51
N THR A 106 -9.38 -5.11 -7.07
CA THR A 106 -9.47 -5.28 -8.52
C THR A 106 -10.91 -5.45 -8.96
N SER A 107 -11.18 -5.09 -10.21
CA SER A 107 -12.49 -5.25 -10.82
C SER A 107 -12.29 -5.49 -12.32
N PRO A 108 -12.90 -6.51 -12.91
CA PRO A 108 -13.00 -6.59 -14.36
C PRO A 108 -13.91 -5.44 -14.83
N LEU A 109 -13.55 -4.80 -15.93
CA LEU A 109 -14.34 -3.72 -16.53
C LEU A 109 -14.65 -4.09 -17.98
N PRO A 110 -15.92 -3.93 -18.43
CA PRO A 110 -16.30 -4.20 -19.82
C PRO A 110 -15.70 -3.18 -20.80
N ASP A 111 -15.40 -1.98 -20.30
CA ASP A 111 -14.79 -0.89 -21.06
C ASP A 111 -13.97 0.02 -20.13
N CYS A 112 -13.15 0.87 -20.73
CA CYS A 112 -12.37 1.88 -20.03
C CYS A 112 -13.06 3.26 -20.10
N THR A 113 -14.39 3.32 -20.04
CA THR A 113 -15.09 4.61 -19.96
C THR A 113 -15.04 5.18 -18.55
N SER A 114 -15.11 6.50 -18.44
CA SER A 114 -15.10 7.18 -17.14
C SER A 114 -16.27 6.79 -16.24
N VAL A 115 -17.44 6.47 -16.80
CA VAL A 115 -18.62 6.04 -16.05
C VAL A 115 -18.38 4.67 -15.42
N THR A 116 -17.91 3.71 -16.21
CA THR A 116 -17.57 2.36 -15.76
C THR A 116 -16.50 2.40 -14.66
N VAL A 117 -15.45 3.20 -14.85
CA VAL A 117 -14.39 3.38 -13.83
C VAL A 117 -14.93 4.06 -12.56
N ALA A 118 -15.75 5.11 -12.70
CA ALA A 118 -16.36 5.80 -11.55
C ALA A 118 -17.22 4.84 -10.72
N HIS A 119 -18.03 4.03 -11.40
CA HIS A 119 -18.90 3.06 -10.77
C HIS A 119 -18.09 1.99 -10.03
N ALA A 120 -17.06 1.43 -10.67
CA ALA A 120 -16.18 0.45 -10.04
C ALA A 120 -15.43 1.02 -8.82
N LEU A 121 -14.93 2.25 -8.90
CA LEU A 121 -14.29 2.92 -7.77
C LEU A 121 -15.27 3.12 -6.60
N ALA A 122 -16.50 3.56 -6.87
CA ALA A 122 -17.50 3.77 -5.84
C ALA A 122 -17.90 2.45 -5.17
N THR A 123 -18.24 1.44 -5.97
CA THR A 123 -18.78 0.16 -5.48
C THR A 123 -17.72 -0.73 -4.82
N ASN A 124 -16.56 -0.89 -5.44
CA ASN A 124 -15.56 -1.85 -4.99
C ASN A 124 -14.53 -1.25 -4.01
N ALA A 125 -14.42 0.08 -3.93
CA ALA A 125 -13.54 0.74 -2.97
C ALA A 125 -14.32 1.57 -1.94
N VAL A 126 -15.04 2.61 -2.39
CA VAL A 126 -15.62 3.60 -1.46
C VAL A 126 -16.70 3.00 -0.56
N PHE A 127 -17.60 2.17 -1.08
CA PHE A 127 -18.70 1.61 -0.30
C PHE A 127 -18.26 0.48 0.63
N ILE A 128 -17.17 -0.22 0.30
CA ILE A 128 -16.64 -1.33 1.11
C ILE A 128 -15.67 -0.81 2.18
N PHE A 129 -14.77 0.09 1.82
CA PHE A 129 -13.65 0.52 2.68
C PHE A 129 -13.80 1.96 3.21
N GLY A 130 -14.80 2.68 2.74
CA GLY A 130 -14.98 4.11 2.99
C GLY A 130 -14.20 4.99 2.00
N THR A 131 -14.49 6.29 2.04
CA THR A 131 -13.84 7.25 1.13
C THR A 131 -12.35 7.42 1.41
N MET A 132 -11.55 7.48 0.35
CA MET A 132 -10.12 7.75 0.44
C MET A 132 -9.87 9.26 0.59
N THR A 133 -8.75 9.63 1.22
CA THR A 133 -8.37 11.05 1.29
C THR A 133 -7.78 11.55 -0.02
N THR A 134 -7.17 10.64 -0.78
CA THR A 134 -6.40 10.98 -1.96
C THR A 134 -6.45 9.84 -2.95
N LEU A 135 -6.75 10.16 -4.22
CA LEU A 135 -6.64 9.26 -5.36
C LEU A 135 -5.45 9.71 -6.21
N VAL A 136 -4.47 8.82 -6.34
CA VAL A 136 -3.29 9.02 -7.19
C VAL A 136 -3.48 8.16 -8.43
N SER A 137 -3.37 8.75 -9.61
CA SER A 137 -3.53 8.04 -10.88
C SER A 137 -2.54 8.53 -11.94
N ASP A 138 -2.39 7.78 -13.02
CA ASP A 138 -1.68 8.26 -14.21
C ASP A 138 -2.51 9.31 -14.97
N ASN A 139 -1.97 9.78 -16.10
CA ASN A 139 -2.59 10.80 -16.95
C ASN A 139 -3.63 10.26 -17.94
N ALA A 140 -4.15 9.04 -17.76
CA ALA A 140 -5.14 8.46 -18.66
C ALA A 140 -6.41 9.33 -18.77
N SER A 141 -6.97 9.41 -19.99
CA SER A 141 -8.11 10.27 -20.31
C SER A 141 -9.35 9.93 -19.49
N TYR A 142 -9.63 8.64 -19.31
CA TYR A 142 -10.78 8.16 -18.54
C TYR A 142 -10.67 8.53 -17.05
N LEU A 143 -9.44 8.54 -16.50
CA LEU A 143 -9.17 9.01 -15.14
C LEU A 143 -9.27 10.53 -15.06
N LYS A 144 -8.85 11.28 -16.07
CA LYS A 144 -8.91 12.76 -16.11
C LYS A 144 -10.29 13.36 -16.35
N SER A 145 -11.30 12.54 -16.65
CA SER A 145 -12.65 13.00 -16.95
C SER A 145 -13.25 13.96 -15.92
N ASP A 146 -14.12 14.85 -16.41
CA ASP A 146 -14.92 15.75 -15.58
C ASP A 146 -15.75 14.97 -14.56
N LEU A 147 -16.24 13.78 -14.94
CA LEU A 147 -16.97 12.89 -14.05
C LEU A 147 -16.14 12.48 -12.82
N LEU A 148 -14.91 12.00 -13.00
CA LEU A 148 -14.07 11.64 -11.86
C LEU A 148 -13.63 12.86 -11.05
N SER A 149 -13.48 14.01 -11.70
CA SER A 149 -13.20 15.28 -11.01
C SER A 149 -14.35 15.68 -10.10
N GLU A 150 -15.59 15.57 -10.60
CA GLU A 150 -16.79 15.89 -9.85
C GLU A 150 -17.06 14.88 -8.74
N LEU A 151 -16.85 13.58 -9.00
CA LEU A 151 -16.91 12.54 -7.98
C LEU A 151 -15.90 12.83 -6.84
N GLY A 152 -14.66 13.18 -7.21
CA GLY A 152 -13.64 13.56 -6.25
C GLY A 152 -14.03 14.79 -5.44
N ARG A 153 -14.63 15.80 -6.07
CA ARG A 153 -15.13 17.02 -5.40
C ARG A 153 -16.23 16.69 -4.38
N LEU A 154 -17.24 15.90 -4.78
CA LEU A 154 -18.37 15.51 -3.94
C LEU A 154 -17.93 14.68 -2.73
N LEU A 155 -17.03 13.72 -2.95
CA LEU A 155 -16.50 12.84 -1.91
C LEU A 155 -15.32 13.44 -1.14
N ARG A 156 -14.91 14.67 -1.47
CA ARG A 156 -13.76 15.39 -0.90
C ARG A 156 -12.45 14.61 -0.99
N ILE A 157 -12.26 13.90 -2.11
CA ILE A 157 -11.06 13.14 -2.44
C ILE A 157 -10.07 14.06 -3.15
N GLY A 158 -8.88 14.25 -2.58
CA GLY A 158 -7.80 14.95 -3.25
C GLY A 158 -7.31 14.15 -4.46
N ARG A 159 -7.19 14.78 -5.63
CA ARG A 159 -6.76 14.10 -6.86
C ARG A 159 -5.34 14.52 -7.22
N TYR A 160 -4.47 13.54 -7.43
CA TYR A 160 -3.09 13.77 -7.90
C TYR A 160 -2.81 12.90 -9.11
N PHE A 161 -2.22 13.51 -10.12
CA PHE A 161 -1.80 12.81 -11.33
C PHE A 161 -0.29 12.65 -11.31
N THR A 162 0.19 11.44 -11.56
CA THR A 162 1.63 11.20 -11.70
C THR A 162 2.14 11.95 -12.94
N SER A 163 3.30 12.58 -12.84
CA SER A 163 3.99 13.07 -14.04
C SER A 163 4.52 11.86 -14.83
N PRO A 164 4.76 11.99 -16.14
CA PRO A 164 5.36 10.90 -16.95
C PRO A 164 6.70 10.37 -16.39
N TYR A 165 7.36 11.15 -15.52
CA TYR A 165 8.66 10.84 -14.93
C TYR A 165 8.61 10.47 -13.44
N HIS A 166 7.41 10.34 -12.83
CA HIS A 166 7.26 9.85 -11.45
C HIS A 166 6.98 8.35 -11.43
N HIS A 167 8.03 7.57 -11.71
CA HIS A 167 8.03 6.11 -11.77
C HIS A 167 7.69 5.43 -10.43
N GLU A 168 7.84 6.13 -9.29
CA GLU A 168 7.72 5.52 -7.96
C GLU A 168 6.28 5.22 -7.54
N GLY A 169 5.33 6.10 -7.89
CA GLY A 169 3.90 5.91 -7.59
C GLY A 169 3.24 4.87 -8.50
N ASN A 170 3.63 4.85 -9.79
CA ASN A 170 3.11 3.87 -10.75
C ASN A 170 3.80 2.50 -10.62
N GLY A 171 5.06 2.47 -10.16
CA GLY A 171 5.83 1.24 -10.03
C GLY A 171 5.23 0.23 -9.04
N ALA A 172 4.46 0.67 -8.04
CA ALA A 172 3.70 -0.25 -7.19
C ALA A 172 2.58 -0.96 -7.98
N CYS A 173 1.84 -0.20 -8.80
CA CYS A 173 0.80 -0.72 -9.66
C CYS A 173 1.37 -1.64 -10.75
N GLU A 174 2.47 -1.24 -11.40
CA GLU A 174 3.17 -2.04 -12.42
C GLU A 174 3.68 -3.38 -11.88
N ARG A 175 4.27 -3.39 -10.68
CA ARG A 175 4.71 -4.64 -10.03
C ARG A 175 3.52 -5.55 -9.67
N MET A 176 2.41 -4.97 -9.22
CA MET A 176 1.18 -5.72 -8.97
C MET A 176 0.68 -6.35 -10.27
N PHE A 177 0.61 -5.60 -11.37
CA PHE A 177 0.22 -6.13 -12.68
C PHE A 177 1.15 -7.25 -13.17
N ALA A 178 2.46 -7.11 -13.03
CA ALA A 178 3.41 -8.16 -13.38
C ALA A 178 3.16 -9.45 -12.58
N THR A 179 2.90 -9.32 -11.27
CA THR A 179 2.56 -10.46 -10.40
C THR A 179 1.26 -11.13 -10.85
N PHE A 180 0.24 -10.32 -11.17
CA PHE A 180 -1.06 -10.83 -11.62
C PHE A 180 -0.95 -11.58 -12.95
N GLN A 181 -0.16 -11.07 -13.89
CA GLN A 181 0.08 -11.75 -15.17
C GLN A 181 0.76 -13.11 -14.98
N GLU A 182 1.69 -13.21 -14.03
CA GLU A 182 2.33 -14.49 -13.70
C GLU A 182 1.35 -15.47 -13.07
N MET A 183 0.54 -15.02 -12.10
CA MET A 183 -0.49 -15.84 -11.47
C MET A 183 -1.55 -16.31 -12.46
N LEU A 184 -2.06 -15.41 -13.29
CA LEU A 184 -3.12 -15.72 -14.27
C LEU A 184 -2.63 -16.69 -15.33
N ARG A 185 -1.36 -16.62 -15.76
CA ARG A 185 -0.78 -17.53 -16.77
C ARG A 185 -0.96 -19.01 -16.42
N THR A 186 -1.04 -19.35 -15.13
CA THR A 186 -1.21 -20.73 -14.67
C THR A 186 -2.66 -21.23 -14.77
N TYR A 187 -3.65 -20.33 -14.75
CA TYR A 187 -5.06 -20.70 -14.61
C TYR A 187 -5.94 -20.39 -15.83
N ILE A 188 -5.58 -19.37 -16.62
CA ILE A 188 -6.40 -18.95 -17.77
C ILE A 188 -6.39 -19.98 -18.89
N SER A 189 -7.51 -20.06 -19.62
CA SER A 189 -7.62 -20.89 -20.81
C SER A 189 -6.58 -20.47 -21.86
N SER A 190 -6.27 -21.38 -22.79
CA SER A 190 -5.39 -21.07 -23.93
C SER A 190 -5.89 -19.88 -24.77
N ASN A 191 -7.19 -19.59 -24.71
CA ASN A 191 -7.84 -18.51 -25.46
C ASN A 191 -7.89 -17.19 -24.66
N GLN A 192 -7.53 -17.21 -23.37
CA GLN A 192 -7.45 -16.05 -22.47
C GLN A 192 -8.76 -15.25 -22.34
N ASP A 193 -9.90 -15.91 -22.49
CA ASP A 193 -11.24 -15.33 -22.46
C ASP A 193 -11.93 -15.43 -21.09
N ASP A 194 -11.31 -16.10 -20.12
CA ASP A 194 -11.85 -16.43 -18.80
C ASP A 194 -11.06 -15.82 -17.62
N TRP A 195 -10.13 -14.89 -17.91
CA TRP A 195 -9.25 -14.29 -16.92
C TRP A 195 -10.01 -13.52 -15.82
N ASP A 196 -11.17 -12.98 -16.14
CA ASP A 196 -12.04 -12.22 -15.25
C ASP A 196 -12.66 -13.11 -14.16
N LEU A 197 -12.90 -14.40 -14.45
CA LEU A 197 -13.36 -15.39 -13.47
C LEU A 197 -12.31 -15.66 -12.39
N PHE A 198 -11.02 -15.61 -12.75
CA PHE A 198 -9.91 -15.89 -11.84
C PHE A 198 -9.38 -14.64 -11.13
N LEU A 199 -9.71 -13.44 -11.60
CA LEU A 199 -9.23 -12.18 -11.03
C LEU A 199 -9.49 -12.04 -9.52
N PRO A 200 -10.69 -12.37 -8.97
CA PRO A 200 -10.93 -12.32 -7.53
C PRO A 200 -10.02 -13.27 -6.74
N ALA A 201 -9.79 -14.49 -7.25
CA ALA A 201 -8.92 -15.48 -6.64
C ALA A 201 -7.45 -15.01 -6.65
N CYS A 202 -6.97 -14.47 -7.78
CA CYS A 202 -5.64 -13.88 -7.87
C CYS A 202 -5.47 -12.71 -6.90
N THR A 203 -6.49 -11.86 -6.77
CA THR A 203 -6.46 -10.70 -5.86
C THR A 203 -6.40 -11.13 -4.41
N PHE A 204 -7.19 -12.14 -4.04
CA PHE A 204 -7.14 -12.70 -2.71
C PHE A 204 -5.76 -13.30 -2.42
N ALA A 205 -5.24 -14.15 -3.31
CA ALA A 205 -3.92 -14.76 -3.15
C ALA A 205 -2.79 -13.70 -3.08
N TYR A 206 -2.86 -12.62 -3.87
CA TYR A 206 -1.92 -11.50 -3.79
C TYR A 206 -1.96 -10.81 -2.43
N ASN A 207 -3.17 -10.56 -1.91
CA ASN A 207 -3.38 -9.90 -0.63
C ASN A 207 -2.99 -10.78 0.57
N THR A 208 -3.00 -12.11 0.41
CA THR A 208 -2.65 -13.06 1.48
C THR A 208 -1.23 -13.62 1.36
N SER A 209 -0.47 -13.17 0.36
CA SER A 209 0.94 -13.54 0.20
C SER A 209 1.84 -12.52 0.89
N VAL A 210 2.93 -12.98 1.50
CA VAL A 210 3.93 -12.11 2.14
C VAL A 210 4.65 -11.30 1.07
N HIS A 211 4.66 -9.97 1.21
CA HIS A 211 5.41 -9.10 0.31
C HIS A 211 6.77 -8.77 0.90
N SER A 212 7.85 -8.94 0.11
CA SER A 212 9.23 -8.71 0.57
C SER A 212 9.51 -7.30 1.10
N SER A 213 8.75 -6.30 0.67
CA SER A 213 8.89 -4.91 1.14
C SER A 213 8.30 -4.67 2.52
N THR A 214 7.30 -5.44 2.92
CA THR A 214 6.58 -5.29 4.18
C THR A 214 6.84 -6.46 5.13
N ASN A 215 7.39 -7.56 4.62
CA ASN A 215 7.58 -8.85 5.28
C ASN A 215 6.31 -9.39 5.96
N ASP A 216 5.17 -8.96 5.42
CA ASP A 216 3.83 -9.26 5.93
C ASP A 216 2.83 -9.25 4.77
N THR A 217 1.63 -9.78 4.99
CA THR A 217 0.56 -9.85 4.00
C THR A 217 -0.21 -8.53 3.92
N PRO A 218 -0.54 -8.03 2.71
CA PRO A 218 -1.41 -6.87 2.58
C PRO A 218 -2.75 -7.00 3.33
N PHE A 219 -3.30 -8.21 3.41
CA PHE A 219 -4.54 -8.51 4.12
C PHE A 219 -4.38 -8.24 5.63
N PHE A 220 -3.32 -8.77 6.25
CA PHE A 220 -3.03 -8.50 7.65
C PHE A 220 -2.82 -7.00 7.91
N LEU A 221 -2.07 -6.31 7.06
CA LEU A 221 -1.84 -4.86 7.17
C LEU A 221 -3.10 -4.01 6.97
N MET A 222 -4.11 -4.53 6.27
CA MET A 222 -5.40 -3.86 6.06
C MET A 222 -6.37 -4.11 7.21
N PHE A 223 -6.48 -5.36 7.66
CA PHE A 223 -7.55 -5.79 8.59
C PHE A 223 -7.06 -6.09 10.01
N GLY A 224 -5.75 -6.10 10.25
CA GLY A 224 -5.14 -6.42 11.55
C GLY A 224 -5.34 -7.87 11.98
N ARG A 225 -5.65 -8.76 11.03
CA ARG A 225 -5.83 -10.21 11.21
C ARG A 225 -5.56 -10.93 9.91
N ASP A 226 -5.19 -12.19 10.00
CA ASP A 226 -5.12 -13.07 8.85
C ASP A 226 -6.51 -13.47 8.34
N PRO A 227 -6.63 -13.83 7.05
CA PRO A 227 -7.82 -14.50 6.55
C PRO A 227 -7.99 -15.85 7.24
N VAL A 228 -9.23 -16.33 7.32
CA VAL A 228 -9.51 -17.71 7.73
C VAL A 228 -9.70 -18.52 6.47
N PHE A 229 -8.85 -19.52 6.25
CA PHE A 229 -8.95 -20.43 5.13
C PHE A 229 -9.86 -21.62 5.47
N ASN A 230 -10.41 -22.28 4.44
CA ASN A 230 -11.22 -23.48 4.62
C ASN A 230 -10.49 -24.57 5.42
N ILE A 231 -9.16 -24.69 5.23
CA ILE A 231 -8.35 -25.65 5.98
C ILE A 231 -8.26 -25.31 7.47
N ASP A 232 -8.24 -24.02 7.82
CA ASP A 232 -8.25 -23.60 9.24
C ASP A 232 -9.55 -24.00 9.91
N LEU A 233 -10.67 -23.93 9.17
CA LEU A 233 -11.97 -24.42 9.63
C LEU A 233 -11.95 -25.93 9.78
N LEU A 234 -11.44 -26.69 8.79
CA LEU A 234 -11.37 -28.16 8.87
C LEU A 234 -10.53 -28.64 10.07
N ILE A 235 -9.39 -28.00 10.33
CA ILE A 235 -8.54 -28.33 11.49
C ILE A 235 -9.26 -28.01 12.80
N ARG A 236 -9.93 -26.84 12.89
CA ARG A 236 -10.71 -26.46 14.09
C ARG A 236 -11.93 -27.37 14.29
N HIS A 237 -12.61 -27.77 13.23
CA HIS A 237 -13.72 -28.72 13.25
C HIS A 237 -13.27 -30.14 13.64
N GLY A 238 -12.01 -30.51 13.43
CA GLY A 238 -11.43 -31.74 13.97
C GLY A 238 -11.42 -31.80 15.51
N ILE A 239 -11.39 -30.62 16.17
CA ILE A 239 -11.49 -30.50 17.64
C ILE A 239 -12.97 -30.56 18.10
N GLU A 240 -13.91 -30.13 17.25
CA GLU A 240 -15.35 -30.04 17.55
C GLU A 240 -16.22 -31.17 16.92
N ARG A 241 -15.61 -32.20 16.31
CA ARG A 241 -16.27 -33.39 15.72
C ARG A 241 -17.40 -33.10 14.72
N HIS A 242 -17.14 -32.26 13.72
CA HIS A 242 -17.97 -32.24 12.51
C HIS A 242 -17.10 -31.94 11.28
N LEU A 243 -16.49 -32.97 10.71
CA LEU A 243 -15.93 -32.84 9.36
C LEU A 243 -17.10 -32.97 8.39
N PRO A 244 -17.41 -31.94 7.56
CA PRO A 244 -18.37 -32.09 6.49
C PRO A 244 -17.81 -33.13 5.51
N THR A 245 -18.50 -34.26 5.38
CA THR A 245 -18.19 -35.25 4.36
C THR A 245 -18.80 -34.83 3.02
N ASN A 246 -18.26 -35.29 1.89
CA ASN A 246 -18.87 -35.01 0.57
C ASN A 246 -20.32 -35.56 0.44
N ASP A 247 -20.76 -36.42 1.36
CA ASP A 247 -22.14 -36.89 1.49
C ASP A 247 -23.07 -35.94 2.29
N ASP A 248 -22.56 -34.83 2.83
CA ASP A 248 -23.34 -33.85 3.57
C ASP A 248 -24.16 -32.94 2.63
N SER A 249 -25.04 -33.57 1.85
CA SER A 249 -26.13 -32.95 1.10
C SER A 249 -27.09 -32.14 1.98
N SER A 250 -26.96 -32.26 3.30
CA SER A 250 -27.77 -31.55 4.30
C SER A 250 -27.43 -30.07 4.44
N ILE A 251 -26.22 -29.64 4.02
CA ILE A 251 -25.74 -28.26 4.15
C ILE A 251 -26.23 -27.37 2.99
N TYR A 252 -26.54 -27.97 1.84
CA TYR A 252 -27.13 -27.30 0.69
C TYR A 252 -28.64 -27.50 0.66
N LYS A 253 -29.35 -26.99 1.67
CA LYS A 253 -30.78 -26.73 1.48
C LYS A 253 -30.91 -25.44 0.70
N GLU A 254 -31.04 -25.56 -0.62
CA GLU A 254 -31.68 -24.52 -1.42
C GLU A 254 -33.08 -24.29 -0.83
N SER A 255 -33.25 -23.15 -0.17
CA SER A 255 -34.57 -22.64 0.23
C SER A 255 -35.28 -22.03 -0.96
#